data_AF-A0A3N4J5R5-F1
#
_entry.id   AF-A0A3N4J5R5-F1
#
_cell.length_a   1.000
_cell.length_b   1.000
_cell.length_c   1.000
_cell.angle_alpha   90.00
_cell.angle_beta   90.00
_cell.angle_gamma   90.00
#
_symmetry.space_group_name_H-M   'P 1'
#
loop_
_entity.id
_entity.type
_entity.pdbx_description
1 polymer ?
#
loop_
_entity_poly.entity_id
_entity_poly.type
_entity_poly.pdbx_seq_one_letter_code
_entity_poly.pdbx_strand_id
1 'polypeptide(L)'
;MDCSKFDRRFLSSPLISSLPPDTISIISGSAQVDNGLYLDTLSRIAIDPNFTSLILTCYEPIFTDLAARWRGFAMVEQLAAGFGRVLPVMSFLVDMAEEFLLHCGPGETASEFLTSMERLSNELDSEELSTVGHGEKSLDMLLSLHRLLCFRREAFLGLVNADVLFGFTNHKYLPVRYLSLRILSIYLKAADRAQEGMFLDFGVGSTAEEKVLGLWEGREVDYGFLMLLEGERLEKLSKDLETARLINAQQEMSTGHSRVINSSDLSPLTADMCGVLIPRLRGMMNYRMGSTQFSNNDFRTSFGIIKYR
;
A
#
# COMPACT_ATOMS: atom_id res chain seq x y z
N MET A 1 1.52 -2.63 -23.61
CA MET A 1 2.10 -3.77 -22.89
C MET A 1 1.23 -5.00 -23.10
N ASP A 2 1.81 -6.16 -23.45
CA ASP A 2 1.07 -7.42 -23.61
C ASP A 2 0.92 -8.14 -22.25
N CYS A 3 -0.32 -8.37 -21.81
CA CYS A 3 -0.64 -9.00 -20.53
C CYS A 3 -0.90 -10.50 -20.60
N SER A 4 -0.96 -11.12 -21.79
CA SER A 4 -1.42 -12.50 -21.93
C SER A 4 -0.53 -13.55 -21.26
N LYS A 5 0.75 -13.25 -21.02
CA LYS A 5 1.63 -14.11 -20.22
C LYS A 5 1.36 -13.99 -18.72
N PHE A 6 1.02 -12.79 -18.26
CA PHE A 6 0.67 -12.51 -16.86
C PHE A 6 -0.67 -13.17 -16.53
N ASP A 7 -1.65 -13.06 -17.43
CA ASP A 7 -2.96 -13.72 -17.32
C ASP A 7 -2.79 -15.22 -17.17
N ARG A 8 -2.03 -15.88 -18.05
CA ARG A 8 -1.78 -17.34 -17.97
C ARG A 8 -1.16 -17.75 -16.63
N ARG A 9 -0.18 -16.99 -16.15
CA ARG A 9 0.46 -17.28 -14.86
C ARG A 9 -0.51 -17.11 -13.71
N PHE A 10 -1.22 -15.99 -13.67
CA PHE A 10 -2.23 -15.73 -12.66
C PHE A 10 -3.31 -16.82 -12.67
N LEU A 11 -3.79 -17.21 -13.86
CA LEU A 11 -4.80 -18.23 -14.10
C LEU A 11 -4.33 -19.68 -13.84
N SER A 12 -3.05 -19.89 -13.57
CA SER A 12 -2.51 -21.19 -13.14
C SER A 12 -2.44 -21.37 -11.62
N SER A 13 -2.67 -20.30 -10.85
CA SER A 13 -2.59 -20.32 -9.39
C SER A 13 -3.78 -21.07 -8.77
N PRO A 14 -3.56 -21.91 -7.74
CA PRO A 14 -4.68 -22.55 -7.04
C PRO A 14 -5.60 -21.55 -6.33
N LEU A 15 -5.12 -20.33 -6.03
CA LEU A 15 -5.89 -19.31 -5.34
C LEU A 15 -7.05 -18.74 -6.17
N ILE A 16 -7.09 -18.95 -7.48
CA ILE A 16 -8.15 -18.40 -8.33
C ILE A 16 -9.50 -18.99 -8.00
N SER A 17 -9.56 -20.23 -7.48
CA SER A 17 -10.83 -20.90 -7.20
C SER A 17 -11.67 -20.20 -6.14
N SER A 18 -11.09 -19.28 -5.35
CA SER A 18 -11.83 -18.45 -4.39
C SER A 18 -12.34 -17.13 -4.98
N LEU A 19 -11.99 -16.79 -6.23
CA LEU A 19 -12.50 -15.59 -6.90
C LEU A 19 -13.89 -15.82 -7.50
N PRO A 20 -14.73 -14.77 -7.59
CA PRO A 20 -16.02 -14.85 -8.27
C PRO A 20 -15.87 -15.29 -9.74
N PRO A 21 -16.77 -16.12 -10.28
CA PRO A 21 -16.71 -16.59 -11.67
C PRO A 21 -16.64 -15.44 -12.71
N ASP A 22 -17.33 -14.33 -12.45
CA ASP A 22 -17.32 -13.15 -13.32
C ASP A 22 -15.96 -12.46 -13.36
N THR A 23 -15.24 -12.46 -12.25
CA THR A 23 -13.86 -11.93 -12.19
C THR A 23 -12.92 -12.80 -13.03
N ILE A 24 -13.08 -14.12 -12.94
CA ILE A 24 -12.29 -15.07 -13.72
C ILE A 24 -12.61 -14.91 -15.21
N SER A 25 -13.87 -14.72 -15.59
CA SER A 25 -14.28 -14.55 -16.99
C SER A 25 -13.74 -13.25 -17.61
N ILE A 26 -13.66 -12.16 -16.83
CA ILE A 26 -13.05 -10.89 -17.27
C ILE A 26 -11.55 -11.07 -17.57
N ILE A 27 -10.82 -11.79 -16.71
CA ILE A 27 -9.37 -11.99 -16.84
C ILE A 27 -9.03 -13.02 -17.91
N SER A 28 -9.79 -14.12 -17.96
CA SER A 28 -9.62 -15.17 -18.97
C SER A 28 -10.19 -14.80 -20.35
N GLY A 29 -11.06 -13.79 -20.39
CA GLY A 29 -11.72 -13.31 -21.60
C GLY A 29 -10.74 -12.79 -22.63
N SER A 30 -11.03 -13.07 -23.91
CA SER A 30 -10.27 -12.57 -25.05
C SER A 30 -10.34 -11.03 -25.17
N ALA A 31 -9.55 -10.44 -26.09
CA ALA A 31 -9.37 -9.01 -26.32
C ALA A 31 -10.64 -8.16 -26.59
N GLN A 32 -11.84 -8.75 -26.52
CA GLN A 32 -13.13 -8.05 -26.62
C GLN A 32 -13.58 -7.40 -25.30
N VAL A 33 -13.04 -7.81 -24.15
CA VAL A 33 -13.32 -7.14 -22.86
C VAL A 33 -12.54 -5.84 -22.80
N ASP A 34 -13.24 -4.75 -22.49
CA ASP A 34 -12.67 -3.42 -22.29
C ASP A 34 -11.46 -3.45 -21.34
N ASN A 35 -10.37 -2.79 -21.74
CA ASN A 35 -9.13 -2.78 -20.98
C ASN A 35 -9.30 -2.01 -19.65
N GLY A 36 -10.17 -1.01 -19.60
CA GLY A 36 -10.51 -0.31 -18.36
C GLY A 36 -11.14 -1.25 -17.34
N LEU A 37 -12.19 -1.98 -17.74
CA LEU A 37 -12.84 -2.98 -16.89
C LEU A 37 -11.86 -4.07 -16.43
N TYR A 38 -10.99 -4.55 -17.32
CA TYR A 38 -9.95 -5.53 -16.98
C TYR A 38 -8.98 -5.01 -15.91
N LEU A 39 -8.43 -3.79 -16.09
CA LEU A 39 -7.48 -3.20 -15.15
C LEU A 39 -8.14 -2.84 -13.80
N ASP A 40 -9.38 -2.37 -13.81
CA ASP A 40 -10.16 -2.12 -12.59
C ASP A 40 -10.43 -3.42 -11.83
N THR A 41 -10.75 -4.50 -12.55
CA THR A 41 -10.93 -5.83 -11.96
C THR A 41 -9.64 -6.32 -11.30
N LEU A 42 -8.51 -6.25 -12.00
CA LEU A 42 -7.21 -6.60 -11.43
C LEU A 42 -6.84 -5.72 -10.23
N SER A 43 -7.14 -4.43 -10.28
CA SER A 43 -6.84 -3.49 -9.19
C SER A 43 -7.62 -3.82 -7.91
N ARG A 44 -8.90 -4.22 -8.04
CA ARG A 44 -9.72 -4.69 -6.91
C ARG A 44 -9.18 -5.98 -6.29
N ILE A 45 -8.65 -6.88 -7.10
CA ILE A 45 -7.97 -8.09 -6.59
C ILE A 45 -6.62 -7.72 -5.96
N ALA A 46 -5.89 -6.75 -6.54
CA ALA A 46 -4.56 -6.35 -6.08
C ALA A 46 -4.55 -5.81 -4.64
N ILE A 47 -5.63 -5.13 -4.24
CA ILE A 47 -5.73 -4.56 -2.89
C ILE A 47 -6.19 -5.58 -1.84
N ASP A 48 -6.78 -6.71 -2.26
CA ASP A 48 -7.20 -7.77 -1.34
C ASP A 48 -5.96 -8.43 -0.71
N PRO A 49 -5.83 -8.42 0.63
CA PRO A 49 -4.73 -9.06 1.36
C PRO A 49 -4.37 -10.48 0.92
N ASN A 50 -5.36 -11.27 0.51
CA ASN A 50 -5.18 -12.67 0.10
C ASN A 50 -4.53 -12.79 -1.29
N PHE A 51 -4.65 -11.77 -2.13
CA PHE A 51 -4.21 -11.79 -3.51
C PHE A 51 -3.14 -10.76 -3.84
N THR A 52 -2.87 -9.76 -2.99
CA THR A 52 -1.89 -8.71 -3.24
C THR A 52 -0.53 -9.27 -3.69
N SER A 53 0.01 -10.23 -2.96
CA SER A 53 1.30 -10.86 -3.30
C SER A 53 1.27 -11.59 -4.64
N LEU A 54 0.18 -12.29 -4.94
CA LEU A 54 0.00 -13.02 -6.20
C LEU A 54 -0.11 -12.06 -7.39
N ILE A 55 -0.97 -11.03 -7.28
CA ILE A 55 -1.15 -10.02 -8.32
C ILE A 55 0.16 -9.27 -8.55
N LEU A 56 0.84 -8.82 -7.50
CA LEU A 56 2.13 -8.16 -7.62
C LEU A 56 3.16 -9.04 -8.32
N THR A 57 3.21 -10.32 -7.97
CA THR A 57 4.15 -11.28 -8.57
C THR A 57 3.83 -11.57 -10.05
N CYS A 58 2.56 -11.65 -10.41
CA CYS A 58 2.12 -11.95 -11.78
C CYS A 58 2.16 -10.73 -12.70
N TYR A 59 1.79 -9.56 -12.19
CA TYR A 59 1.51 -8.33 -12.95
C TYR A 59 2.42 -7.17 -12.53
N GLU A 60 3.59 -7.46 -11.99
CA GLU A 60 4.57 -6.45 -11.55
C GLU A 60 4.71 -5.27 -12.53
N PRO A 61 4.85 -5.48 -13.86
CA PRO A 61 5.09 -4.37 -14.79
C PRO A 61 3.92 -3.37 -14.91
N ILE A 62 2.69 -3.79 -14.60
CA ILE A 62 1.50 -2.92 -14.59
C ILE A 62 1.05 -2.55 -13.18
N PHE A 63 1.72 -3.04 -12.14
CA PHE A 63 1.23 -2.93 -10.77
C PHE A 63 1.11 -1.48 -10.30
N THR A 64 1.98 -0.58 -10.78
CA THR A 64 1.86 0.87 -10.55
C THR A 64 0.47 1.39 -10.95
N ASP A 65 -0.06 0.94 -12.10
CA ASP A 65 -1.39 1.34 -12.56
C ASP A 65 -2.50 0.76 -11.69
N LEU A 66 -2.33 -0.50 -11.29
CA LEU A 66 -3.28 -1.17 -10.39
C LEU A 66 -3.36 -0.45 -9.04
N ALA A 67 -2.21 -0.06 -8.47
CA ALA A 67 -2.14 0.71 -7.23
C ALA A 67 -2.73 2.12 -7.38
N ALA A 68 -2.47 2.78 -8.51
CA ALA A 68 -3.02 4.10 -8.81
C ALA A 68 -4.56 4.12 -8.81
N ARG A 69 -5.18 3.05 -9.31
CA ARG A 69 -6.65 2.89 -9.36
C ARG A 69 -7.30 2.72 -7.99
N TRP A 70 -6.55 2.31 -6.97
CA TRP A 70 -7.09 2.17 -5.61
C TRP A 70 -7.72 3.48 -5.12
N ARG A 71 -7.20 4.64 -5.53
CA ARG A 71 -7.76 5.96 -5.18
C ARG A 71 -9.23 6.12 -5.53
N GLY A 72 -9.70 5.45 -6.59
CA GLY A 72 -11.07 5.59 -7.08
C GLY A 72 -12.10 4.74 -6.35
N PHE A 73 -11.70 3.76 -5.53
CA PHE A 73 -12.66 2.84 -4.92
C PHE A 73 -12.29 2.30 -3.53
N ALA A 74 -11.01 2.35 -3.13
CA ALA A 74 -10.55 1.76 -1.88
C ALA A 74 -10.79 2.69 -0.70
N MET A 75 -11.20 2.10 0.43
CA MET A 75 -11.25 2.81 1.71
C MET A 75 -9.84 3.04 2.26
N VAL A 76 -9.67 4.01 3.14
CA VAL A 76 -8.36 4.37 3.69
C VAL A 76 -7.66 3.22 4.42
N GLU A 77 -8.42 2.35 5.08
CA GLU A 77 -7.89 1.15 5.76
C GLU A 77 -7.32 0.16 4.74
N GLN A 78 -7.99 0.00 3.59
CA GLN A 78 -7.53 -0.87 2.51
C GLN A 78 -6.30 -0.28 1.81
N LEU A 79 -6.26 1.05 1.63
CA LEU A 79 -5.10 1.75 1.10
C LEU A 79 -3.88 1.56 2.00
N ALA A 80 -4.03 1.78 3.30
CA ALA A 80 -2.95 1.60 4.27
C ALA A 80 -2.45 0.15 4.28
N ALA A 81 -3.36 -0.83 4.29
CA ALA A 81 -3.02 -2.25 4.25
C ALA A 81 -2.31 -2.65 2.95
N GLY A 82 -2.82 -2.18 1.81
CA GLY A 82 -2.26 -2.43 0.48
C GLY A 82 -0.84 -1.86 0.36
N PHE A 83 -0.66 -0.57 0.66
CA PHE A 83 0.66 0.06 0.61
C PHE A 83 1.63 -0.54 1.63
N GLY A 84 1.19 -0.81 2.86
CA GLY A 84 2.01 -1.45 3.89
C GLY A 84 2.53 -2.83 3.47
N ARG A 85 1.79 -3.57 2.63
CA ARG A 85 2.21 -4.89 2.10
C ARG A 85 3.26 -4.78 0.99
N VAL A 86 3.13 -3.78 0.11
CA VAL A 86 3.89 -3.72 -1.16
C VAL A 86 5.10 -2.80 -1.13
N LEU A 87 5.08 -1.71 -0.34
CA LEU A 87 6.16 -0.72 -0.33
C LEU A 87 7.56 -1.29 -0.05
N PRO A 88 7.74 -2.29 0.83
CA PRO A 88 9.05 -2.90 1.02
C PRO A 88 9.69 -3.48 -0.26
N VAL A 89 8.89 -3.93 -1.23
CA VAL A 89 9.37 -4.47 -2.52
C VAL A 89 9.15 -3.52 -3.71
N MET A 90 8.27 -2.52 -3.55
CA MET A 90 7.91 -1.53 -4.58
C MET A 90 8.09 -0.11 -4.03
N SER A 91 9.31 0.19 -3.56
CA SER A 91 9.62 1.41 -2.80
C SER A 91 9.39 2.71 -3.57
N PHE A 92 9.38 2.67 -4.90
CA PHE A 92 9.09 3.81 -5.77
C PHE A 92 7.61 4.24 -5.75
N LEU A 93 6.71 3.46 -5.14
CA LEU A 93 5.30 3.83 -4.93
C LEU A 93 5.09 4.70 -3.68
N VAL A 94 6.16 5.02 -2.93
CA VAL A 94 6.06 5.78 -1.67
C VAL A 94 5.37 7.13 -1.83
N ASP A 95 5.69 7.89 -2.88
CA ASP A 95 5.07 9.20 -3.12
C ASP A 95 3.56 9.05 -3.32
N MET A 96 3.12 7.97 -3.98
CA MET A 96 1.70 7.67 -4.18
C MET A 96 1.00 7.30 -2.86
N ALA A 97 1.68 6.54 -2.00
CA ALA A 97 1.17 6.20 -0.69
C ALA A 97 1.04 7.45 0.22
N GLU A 98 2.04 8.33 0.19
CA GLU A 98 1.97 9.62 0.89
C GLU A 98 0.81 10.48 0.35
N GLU A 99 0.65 10.57 -0.97
CA GLU A 99 -0.47 11.29 -1.58
C GLU A 99 -1.81 10.74 -1.09
N PHE A 100 -1.99 9.42 -1.06
CA PHE A 100 -3.29 8.84 -0.79
C PHE A 100 -3.63 8.78 0.71
N LEU A 101 -2.62 8.72 1.58
CA LEU A 101 -2.83 8.53 3.02
C LEU A 101 -2.68 9.82 3.84
N LEU A 102 -1.81 10.75 3.43
CA LEU A 102 -1.52 11.97 4.20
C LEU A 102 -2.33 13.18 3.73
N HIS A 103 -2.75 13.23 2.46
CA HIS A 103 -3.43 14.41 1.96
C HIS A 103 -4.85 14.52 2.52
N CYS A 104 -5.16 15.72 3.01
CA CYS A 104 -6.49 16.10 3.47
C CYS A 104 -7.29 16.68 2.30
N GLY A 105 -8.59 16.40 2.26
CA GLY A 105 -9.50 17.05 1.31
C GLY A 105 -9.57 18.57 1.52
N PRO A 106 -10.05 19.34 0.53
CA PRO A 106 -10.27 20.78 0.69
C PRO A 106 -11.21 21.08 1.86
N GLY A 107 -10.71 21.76 2.89
CA GLY A 107 -11.48 22.12 4.09
C GLY A 107 -11.42 21.10 5.24
N GLU A 108 -10.68 20.00 5.08
CA GLU A 108 -10.42 19.03 6.14
C GLU A 108 -9.18 19.43 6.95
N THR A 109 -9.23 19.20 8.26
CA THR A 109 -8.14 19.49 9.20
C THR A 109 -7.19 18.31 9.41
N ALA A 110 -7.62 17.10 9.03
CA ALA A 110 -6.87 15.86 9.21
C ALA A 110 -7.15 14.91 8.04
N SER A 111 -6.20 14.03 7.75
CA SER A 111 -6.34 12.99 6.72
C SER A 111 -7.46 12.01 7.11
N GLU A 112 -8.06 11.36 6.11
CA GLU A 112 -9.04 10.28 6.33
C GLU A 112 -8.48 9.17 7.24
N PHE A 113 -7.18 8.87 7.13
CA PHE A 113 -6.51 7.87 7.95
C PHE A 113 -6.57 8.22 9.45
N LEU A 114 -6.19 9.44 9.80
CA LEU A 114 -6.22 9.95 11.17
C LEU A 114 -7.65 9.99 11.71
N THR A 115 -8.61 10.44 10.89
CA THR A 115 -10.03 10.45 11.25
C THR A 115 -10.55 9.03 11.53
N SER A 116 -10.18 8.04 10.72
CA SER A 116 -10.52 6.63 10.96
C SER A 116 -9.89 6.09 12.25
N MET A 117 -8.62 6.42 12.53
CA MET A 117 -7.93 6.04 13.76
C MET A 117 -8.58 6.65 15.01
N GLU A 118 -8.93 7.93 14.97
CA GLU A 118 -9.65 8.62 16.06
C GLU A 118 -11.02 7.99 16.31
N ARG A 119 -11.76 7.65 15.24
CA ARG A 119 -13.04 6.96 15.36
C ARG A 119 -12.89 5.60 16.06
N LEU A 120 -11.91 4.80 15.65
CA LEU A 120 -11.63 3.49 16.27
C LEU A 120 -11.21 3.63 17.74
N SER A 121 -10.49 4.70 18.11
CA SER A 121 -10.12 4.96 19.50
C SER A 121 -11.29 5.43 20.35
N ASN A 122 -12.19 6.26 19.82
CA ASN A 122 -13.36 6.76 20.55
C ASN A 122 -14.41 5.66 20.78
N GLU A 123 -14.48 4.69 19.86
CA GLU A 123 -15.34 3.51 19.99
C GLU A 123 -14.92 2.58 21.15
N LEU A 124 -13.72 2.76 21.73
CA LEU A 124 -13.23 1.99 22.88
C LEU A 124 -13.94 2.30 24.20
N ASP A 125 -14.41 3.53 24.36
CA ASP A 125 -15.09 3.97 25.59
C ASP A 125 -16.55 3.49 25.66
N SER A 126 -17.06 2.90 24.57
CA SER A 126 -18.39 2.31 24.53
C SER A 126 -18.34 0.84 24.97
N GLU A 127 -18.76 0.57 26.22
CA GLU A 127 -18.82 -0.78 26.81
C GLU A 127 -19.61 -1.82 25.98
N GLU A 128 -20.44 -1.39 25.02
CA GLU A 128 -21.23 -2.27 24.15
C GLU A 128 -20.47 -2.80 22.93
N LEU A 129 -19.33 -2.19 22.54
CA LEU A 129 -18.61 -2.50 21.29
C LEU A 129 -17.33 -3.33 21.45
N SER A 130 -17.00 -3.80 22.66
CA SER A 130 -15.86 -4.70 22.90
C SER A 130 -16.07 -6.13 22.37
N THR A 131 -16.56 -6.23 21.14
CA THR A 131 -16.70 -7.48 20.39
C THR A 131 -15.42 -7.76 19.61
N VAL A 132 -15.14 -9.04 19.35
CA VAL A 132 -13.96 -9.53 18.62
C VAL A 132 -13.75 -8.78 17.29
N GLY A 133 -14.83 -8.43 16.58
CA GLY A 133 -14.75 -7.73 15.29
C GLY A 133 -14.26 -6.27 15.35
N HIS A 134 -14.41 -5.55 16.47
CA HIS A 134 -13.83 -4.20 16.61
C HIS A 134 -12.31 -4.26 16.83
N GLY A 135 -11.88 -5.23 17.66
CA GLY A 135 -10.47 -5.50 17.90
C GLY A 135 -9.71 -5.84 16.63
N GLU A 136 -10.32 -6.62 15.74
CA GLU A 136 -9.74 -6.98 14.44
C GLU A 136 -9.54 -5.77 13.51
N LYS A 137 -10.52 -4.86 13.40
CA LYS A 137 -10.39 -3.65 12.57
C LYS A 137 -9.29 -2.72 13.08
N SER A 138 -9.25 -2.51 14.40
CA SER A 138 -8.19 -1.70 15.04
C SER A 138 -6.82 -2.34 14.82
N LEU A 139 -6.75 -3.66 14.92
CA LEU A 139 -5.54 -4.43 14.71
C LEU A 139 -5.02 -4.30 13.27
N ASP A 140 -5.88 -4.45 12.28
CA ASP A 140 -5.52 -4.32 10.85
C ASP A 140 -5.00 -2.92 10.52
N MET A 141 -5.65 -1.88 11.06
CA MET A 141 -5.24 -0.50 10.86
C MET A 141 -3.87 -0.21 11.51
N LEU A 142 -3.66 -0.66 12.75
CA LEU A 142 -2.39 -0.54 13.44
C LEU A 142 -1.28 -1.36 12.76
N LEU A 143 -1.56 -2.57 12.30
CA LEU A 143 -0.60 -3.39 11.56
C LEU A 143 -0.18 -2.71 10.26
N SER A 144 -1.11 -2.06 9.57
CA SER A 144 -0.84 -1.28 8.37
C SER A 144 0.07 -0.09 8.68
N LEU A 145 -0.25 0.69 9.73
CA LEU A 145 0.60 1.80 10.20
C LEU A 145 2.00 1.33 10.59
N HIS A 146 2.09 0.24 11.34
CA HIS A 146 3.36 -0.37 11.74
C HIS A 146 4.21 -0.73 10.51
N ARG A 147 3.63 -1.41 9.51
CA ARG A 147 4.32 -1.75 8.26
C ARG A 147 4.82 -0.51 7.52
N LEU A 148 4.01 0.54 7.42
CA LEU A 148 4.39 1.82 6.78
C LEU A 148 5.56 2.49 7.51
N LEU A 149 5.50 2.57 8.85
CA LEU A 149 6.56 3.17 9.67
C LEU A 149 7.86 2.34 9.66
N CYS A 150 7.77 1.01 9.65
CA CYS A 150 8.93 0.14 9.48
C CYS A 150 9.59 0.30 8.11
N PHE A 151 8.80 0.53 7.04
CA PHE A 151 9.34 0.77 5.70
C PHE A 151 10.06 2.11 5.61
N ARG A 152 9.39 3.20 6.00
CA ARG A 152 9.97 4.55 5.98
C ARG A 152 9.30 5.46 6.99
N ARG A 153 9.84 5.49 8.21
CA ARG A 153 9.34 6.29 9.32
C ARG A 153 9.09 7.74 8.90
N GLU A 154 10.09 8.41 8.32
CA GLU A 154 10.04 9.85 7.99
C GLU A 154 8.89 10.22 7.04
N ALA A 155 8.51 9.32 6.14
CA ALA A 155 7.39 9.50 5.21
C ALA A 155 6.04 9.45 5.91
N PHE A 156 5.88 8.53 6.87
CA PHE A 156 4.58 8.19 7.43
C PHE A 156 4.37 8.68 8.88
N LEU A 157 5.29 9.47 9.44
CA LEU A 157 5.09 10.09 10.76
C LEU A 157 3.83 10.96 10.82
N GLY A 158 3.41 11.57 9.70
CA GLY A 158 2.18 12.36 9.64
C GLY A 158 0.89 11.55 9.87
N LEU A 159 0.95 10.21 9.82
CA LEU A 159 -0.16 9.31 10.13
C LEU A 159 -0.26 8.97 11.63
N VAL A 160 0.64 9.51 12.46
CA VAL A 160 0.68 9.20 13.90
C VAL A 160 0.05 10.33 14.70
N ASN A 161 -1.05 10.00 15.39
CA ASN A 161 -1.58 10.79 16.49
C ASN A 161 -1.23 10.07 17.82
N ALA A 162 -0.35 10.67 18.62
CA ALA A 162 0.17 10.05 19.84
C ALA A 162 -0.90 9.86 20.92
N ASP A 163 -1.85 10.80 21.03
CA ASP A 163 -2.94 10.72 22.02
C ASP A 163 -3.88 9.56 21.70
N VAL A 164 -4.20 9.40 20.41
CA VAL A 164 -5.00 8.27 19.90
C VAL A 164 -4.28 6.94 20.13
N LEU A 165 -2.99 6.85 19.81
CA LEU A 165 -2.20 5.64 20.07
C LEU A 165 -2.11 5.31 21.56
N PHE A 166 -2.01 6.32 22.42
CA PHE A 166 -2.03 6.13 23.86
C PHE A 166 -3.39 5.61 24.33
N GLY A 167 -4.51 6.04 23.74
CA GLY A 167 -5.82 5.44 23.99
C GLY A 167 -5.84 3.92 23.76
N PHE A 168 -5.25 3.46 22.66
CA PHE A 168 -5.19 2.02 22.34
C PHE A 168 -4.31 1.19 23.29
N THR A 169 -3.44 1.78 24.12
CA THR A 169 -2.63 1.00 25.08
C THR A 169 -3.47 0.40 26.21
N ASN A 170 -4.69 0.91 26.42
CA ASN A 170 -5.65 0.38 27.39
C ASN A 170 -6.71 -0.57 26.77
N HIS A 171 -6.57 -0.89 25.48
CA HIS A 171 -7.55 -1.70 24.74
C HIS A 171 -7.69 -3.13 25.29
N LYS A 172 -8.90 -3.68 25.48
CA LYS A 172 -9.09 -5.04 26.04
C LYS A 172 -8.33 -6.14 25.26
N TYR A 173 -8.30 -6.07 23.93
CA TYR A 173 -7.56 -6.98 23.04
C TYR A 173 -6.03 -6.73 23.05
N LEU A 174 -5.25 -7.75 23.45
CA LEU A 174 -3.80 -7.65 23.66
C LEU A 174 -2.98 -7.29 22.39
N PRO A 175 -3.25 -7.86 21.19
CA PRO A 175 -2.53 -7.49 19.98
C PRO A 175 -2.62 -6.01 19.62
N VAL A 176 -3.77 -5.37 19.91
CA VAL A 176 -3.97 -3.93 19.72
C VAL A 176 -3.07 -3.13 20.66
N ARG A 177 -3.03 -3.50 21.96
CA ARG A 177 -2.10 -2.87 22.92
C ARG A 177 -0.66 -3.03 22.47
N TYR A 178 -0.27 -4.25 22.12
CA TYR A 178 1.08 -4.58 21.68
C TYR A 178 1.52 -3.73 20.48
N LEU A 179 0.70 -3.69 19.42
CA LEU A 179 1.04 -2.91 18.24
C LEU A 179 1.06 -1.41 18.51
N SER A 180 0.17 -0.90 19.35
CA SER A 180 0.15 0.52 19.73
C SER A 180 1.44 0.93 20.45
N LEU A 181 1.90 0.10 21.39
CA LEU A 181 3.17 0.30 22.10
C LEU A 181 4.39 0.19 21.15
N ARG A 182 4.36 -0.76 20.21
CA ARG A 182 5.38 -0.88 19.14
C ARG A 182 5.45 0.39 18.29
N ILE A 183 4.31 0.90 17.85
CA ILE A 183 4.22 2.11 17.03
C ILE A 183 4.69 3.34 17.81
N LEU A 184 4.27 3.47 19.07
CA LEU A 184 4.78 4.52 19.97
C LEU A 184 6.30 4.44 20.14
N SER A 185 6.86 3.24 20.23
CA SER A 185 8.31 3.04 20.31
C SER A 185 9.04 3.53 19.06
N ILE A 186 8.49 3.24 17.87
CA ILE A 186 9.02 3.75 16.59
C ILE A 186 8.91 5.28 16.52
N TYR A 187 7.75 5.82 16.93
CA TYR A 187 7.48 7.26 16.93
C TYR A 187 8.44 8.02 17.85
N LEU A 188 8.60 7.56 19.09
CA LEU A 188 9.45 8.16 20.12
C LEU A 188 10.95 7.86 19.94
N LYS A 189 11.32 6.98 19.00
CA LYS A 189 12.67 6.42 18.88
C LYS A 189 13.14 5.80 20.19
N ALA A 190 12.27 5.04 20.84
CA ALA A 190 12.56 4.38 22.10
C ALA A 190 13.66 3.32 21.93
N ALA A 191 14.60 3.27 22.88
CA ALA A 191 15.56 2.18 22.95
C ALA A 191 14.87 0.87 23.39
N ASP A 192 15.48 -0.27 23.08
CA ASP A 192 14.89 -1.60 23.35
C ASP A 192 14.46 -1.76 24.82
N ARG A 193 15.33 -1.35 25.76
CA ARG A 193 15.02 -1.37 27.20
C ARG A 193 13.79 -0.54 27.57
N ALA A 194 13.60 0.62 26.93
CA ALA A 194 12.45 1.47 27.18
C ALA A 194 11.17 0.86 26.60
N GLN A 195 11.26 0.23 25.43
CA GLN A 195 10.17 -0.52 24.83
C GLN A 195 9.76 -1.72 25.70
N GLU A 196 10.72 -2.50 26.20
CA GLU A 196 10.46 -3.60 27.14
C GLU A 196 9.79 -3.09 28.43
N GLY A 197 10.24 -1.95 28.95
CA GLY A 197 9.59 -1.29 30.10
C GLY A 197 8.13 -0.93 29.81
N MET A 198 7.85 -0.34 28.65
CA MET A 198 6.48 -0.02 28.24
C MET A 198 5.61 -1.28 28.11
N PHE A 199 6.14 -2.36 27.55
CA PHE A 199 5.40 -3.63 27.47
C PHE A 199 5.04 -4.19 28.86
N LEU A 200 5.96 -4.12 29.82
CA LEU A 200 5.72 -4.51 31.20
C LEU A 200 4.66 -3.63 31.89
N ASP A 201 4.79 -2.31 31.76
CA ASP A 201 3.91 -1.34 32.42
C ASP A 201 2.46 -1.44 31.94
N PHE A 202 2.25 -1.79 30.66
CA PHE A 202 0.93 -1.93 30.06
C PHE A 202 0.43 -3.39 30.00
N GLY A 203 1.12 -4.31 30.67
CA GLY A 203 0.68 -5.70 30.81
C GLY A 203 0.62 -6.45 29.48
N VAL A 204 1.64 -6.29 28.63
CA VAL A 204 1.76 -6.97 27.34
C VAL A 204 3.05 -7.77 27.33
N GLY A 205 2.97 -9.10 27.26
CA GLY A 205 4.16 -9.95 27.23
C GLY A 205 4.98 -9.85 28.52
N SER A 206 4.29 -9.64 29.66
CA SER A 206 4.94 -9.40 30.96
C SER A 206 5.54 -10.66 31.57
N THR A 207 5.13 -11.84 31.08
CA THR A 207 5.73 -13.12 31.44
C THR A 207 6.08 -13.89 30.17
N ALA A 208 7.10 -14.75 30.23
CA ALA A 208 7.49 -15.60 29.11
C ALA A 208 6.36 -16.57 28.63
N GLU A 209 5.29 -16.71 29.43
CA GLU A 209 4.15 -17.58 29.14
C GLU A 209 2.96 -16.81 28.52
N GLU A 210 2.97 -15.48 28.57
CA GLU A 210 1.87 -14.65 28.05
C GLU A 210 2.02 -14.45 26.53
N LYS A 211 1.28 -15.25 25.76
CA LYS A 211 1.22 -15.14 24.31
C LYS A 211 0.29 -13.99 23.89
N VAL A 212 0.74 -13.15 22.96
CA VAL A 212 -0.06 -12.08 22.39
C VAL A 212 -0.78 -12.59 21.14
N LEU A 213 -1.80 -13.41 21.33
CA LEU A 213 -2.50 -14.08 20.23
C LEU A 213 -3.43 -13.11 19.48
N GLY A 214 -3.28 -13.05 18.16
CA GLY A 214 -4.17 -12.29 17.30
C GLY A 214 -4.19 -12.75 15.85
N LEU A 215 -5.16 -12.25 15.10
CA LEU A 215 -5.27 -12.54 13.67
C LEU A 215 -4.17 -11.81 12.89
N TRP A 216 -3.46 -12.53 12.03
CA TRP A 216 -2.48 -12.01 11.09
C TRP A 216 -2.65 -12.76 9.77
N GLU A 217 -3.00 -12.05 8.69
CA GLU A 217 -3.19 -12.64 7.35
C GLU A 217 -4.11 -13.88 7.33
N GLY A 218 -5.21 -13.82 8.08
CA GLY A 218 -6.22 -14.89 8.11
C GLY A 218 -5.87 -16.09 9.01
N ARG A 219 -4.77 -16.02 9.76
CA ARG A 219 -4.40 -17.05 10.76
C ARG A 219 -4.08 -16.42 12.12
N GLU A 220 -4.38 -17.15 13.19
CA GLU A 220 -4.00 -16.72 14.53
C GLU A 220 -2.49 -16.95 14.76
N VAL A 221 -1.79 -15.92 15.22
CA VAL A 221 -0.35 -15.96 15.52
C VAL A 221 -0.07 -15.25 16.83
N ASP A 222 1.10 -15.54 17.42
CA ASP A 222 1.63 -14.75 18.52
C ASP A 222 2.38 -13.53 17.98
N TYR A 223 1.86 -12.34 18.28
CA TYR A 223 2.42 -11.06 17.89
C TYR A 223 3.80 -10.77 18.49
N GLY A 224 4.22 -11.51 19.52
CA GLY A 224 5.62 -11.52 19.98
C GLY A 224 6.61 -11.86 18.86
N PHE A 225 6.18 -12.67 17.88
CA PHE A 225 6.96 -13.04 16.69
C PHE A 225 6.64 -12.21 15.45
N LEU A 226 5.88 -11.12 15.56
CA LEU A 226 5.42 -10.34 14.41
C LEU A 226 6.56 -9.93 13.46
N MET A 227 7.70 -9.47 14.01
CA MET A 227 8.85 -9.06 13.21
C MET A 227 9.45 -10.21 12.39
N LEU A 228 9.50 -11.41 12.98
CA LEU A 228 9.96 -12.61 12.28
C LEU A 228 8.99 -12.98 11.15
N LEU A 229 7.68 -12.98 11.44
CA LEU A 229 6.63 -13.30 10.48
C LEU A 229 6.60 -12.32 9.31
N GLU A 230 6.74 -11.02 9.56
CA GLU A 230 6.87 -10.00 8.50
C GLU A 230 8.15 -10.18 7.68
N GLY A 231 9.26 -10.54 8.33
CA GLY A 231 10.52 -10.86 7.66
C GLY A 231 10.38 -12.04 6.69
N GLU A 232 9.82 -13.15 7.16
CA GLU A 232 9.56 -14.33 6.33
C GLU A 232 8.60 -14.03 5.16
N ARG A 233 7.53 -13.28 5.43
CA ARG A 233 6.58 -12.84 4.39
C ARG A 233 7.28 -12.02 3.30
N LEU A 234 8.12 -11.06 3.70
CA LEU A 234 8.84 -10.19 2.79
C LEU A 234 9.89 -10.94 1.99
N GLU A 235 10.64 -11.83 2.64
CA GLU A 235 11.65 -12.66 1.97
C GLU A 235 10.99 -13.55 0.91
N LYS A 236 9.86 -14.19 1.24
CA LYS A 236 9.09 -14.99 0.29
C LYS A 236 8.63 -14.14 -0.90
N LEU A 237 8.00 -12.99 -0.65
CA LEU A 237 7.51 -12.11 -1.72
C LEU A 237 8.65 -11.64 -2.64
N SER A 238 9.80 -11.30 -2.07
CA SER A 238 10.98 -10.86 -2.82
C SER A 238 11.50 -11.97 -3.73
N LYS A 239 11.61 -13.20 -3.23
CA LYS A 239 12.03 -14.38 -4.01
C LYS A 239 11.02 -14.72 -5.12
N ASP A 240 9.73 -14.62 -4.84
CA ASP A 240 8.67 -14.88 -5.81
C ASP A 240 8.71 -13.85 -6.95
N LEU A 241 9.00 -12.58 -6.64
CA LEU A 241 9.22 -11.51 -7.62
C LEU A 241 10.50 -11.70 -8.44
N GLU A 242 11.62 -12.07 -7.83
CA GLU A 242 12.84 -12.38 -8.59
C GLU A 242 12.61 -13.55 -9.56
N THR A 243 11.97 -14.61 -9.08
CA THR A 243 11.61 -15.77 -9.90
C THR A 243 10.68 -15.36 -11.04
N ALA A 244 9.70 -14.50 -10.78
CA ALA A 244 8.81 -13.93 -11.79
C ALA A 244 9.58 -13.19 -12.90
N ARG A 245 10.49 -12.31 -12.51
CA ARG A 245 11.30 -11.50 -13.43
C ARG A 245 12.18 -12.38 -14.32
N LEU A 246 12.80 -13.42 -13.75
CA LEU A 246 13.63 -14.37 -14.51
C LEU A 246 12.80 -15.15 -15.55
N ILE A 247 11.63 -15.68 -15.16
CA ILE A 247 10.73 -16.37 -16.08
C ILE A 247 10.28 -15.42 -17.20
N ASN A 248 9.94 -14.18 -16.85
CA ASN A 248 9.48 -13.17 -17.80
C ASN A 248 10.55 -12.77 -18.83
N ALA A 249 11.83 -12.82 -18.46
CA ALA A 249 12.95 -12.53 -19.34
C ALA A 249 13.29 -13.67 -20.31
N GLN A 250 12.98 -14.92 -19.93
CA GLN A 250 13.26 -16.12 -20.73
C GLN A 250 12.15 -16.49 -21.72
N GLN A 251 10.93 -15.97 -21.51
CA GLN A 251 9.79 -16.30 -22.35
C GLN A 251 9.70 -15.38 -23.58
N GLU A 252 9.71 -15.99 -24.77
CA GLU A 252 9.43 -15.31 -26.04
C GLU A 252 7.96 -14.87 -26.13
N MET A 253 7.72 -13.82 -26.93
CA MET A 253 6.38 -13.32 -27.21
C MET A 253 5.51 -14.42 -27.82
N SER A 254 4.37 -14.69 -27.20
CA SER A 254 3.44 -15.72 -27.66
C SER A 254 2.61 -15.22 -28.85
N THR A 255 2.46 -16.04 -29.88
CA THR A 255 1.75 -15.72 -31.14
C THR A 255 0.21 -15.88 -31.05
N GLY A 256 -0.37 -15.68 -29.86
CA GLY A 256 -1.81 -15.87 -29.61
C GLY A 256 -2.62 -14.57 -29.62
N HIS A 257 -3.90 -14.66 -29.24
CA HIS A 257 -4.74 -13.49 -28.96
C HIS A 257 -4.17 -12.73 -27.75
N SER A 258 -3.38 -11.70 -28.04
CA SER A 258 -2.72 -10.87 -27.03
C SER A 258 -3.67 -9.80 -26.50
N ARG A 259 -3.73 -9.67 -25.17
CA ARG A 259 -4.33 -8.49 -24.50
C ARG A 259 -3.28 -7.41 -24.44
N VAL A 260 -3.42 -6.39 -25.29
CA VAL A 260 -2.49 -5.26 -25.35
C VAL A 260 -3.10 -4.06 -24.62
N ILE A 261 -2.42 -3.62 -23.57
CA ILE A 261 -2.72 -2.39 -22.83
C ILE A 261 -2.00 -1.21 -23.50
N ASN A 262 -2.75 -0.17 -23.85
CA ASN A 262 -2.23 1.07 -24.43
C ASN A 262 -2.12 2.16 -23.36
N SER A 263 -1.35 3.22 -23.64
CA SER A 263 -1.20 4.34 -22.71
C SER A 263 -2.52 5.08 -22.44
N SER A 264 -3.50 5.00 -23.35
CA SER A 264 -4.85 5.54 -23.17
C SER A 264 -5.67 4.79 -22.10
N ASP A 265 -5.29 3.54 -21.84
CA ASP A 265 -6.04 2.65 -20.94
C ASP A 265 -5.58 2.82 -19.49
N LEU A 266 -4.40 3.42 -19.28
CA LEU A 266 -3.77 3.63 -17.98
C LEU A 266 -4.46 4.74 -17.18
N SER A 267 -4.37 4.62 -15.85
CA SER A 267 -4.78 5.64 -14.91
C SER A 267 -4.06 6.97 -15.18
N PRO A 268 -4.74 8.13 -15.02
CA PRO A 268 -4.12 9.44 -15.18
C PRO A 268 -3.02 9.72 -14.13
N LEU A 269 -2.95 8.90 -13.08
CA LEU A 269 -1.93 8.92 -12.02
C LEU A 269 -0.73 8.00 -12.33
N THR A 270 -0.66 7.45 -13.54
CA THR A 270 0.44 6.62 -14.03
C THR A 270 1.03 7.24 -15.29
N ALA A 271 2.34 7.09 -15.50
CA ALA A 271 2.99 7.40 -16.76
C ALA A 271 3.80 6.18 -17.25
N ASP A 272 3.75 5.92 -18.56
CA ASP A 272 4.62 4.96 -19.22
C ASP A 272 5.92 5.66 -19.63
N MET A 273 7.03 5.25 -19.01
CA MET A 273 8.37 5.70 -19.35
C MET A 273 9.15 4.52 -19.91
N CYS A 274 9.20 4.41 -21.24
CA CYS A 274 9.94 3.38 -21.96
C CYS A 274 9.53 1.93 -21.59
N GLY A 275 8.24 1.69 -21.35
CA GLY A 275 7.69 0.39 -20.97
C GLY A 275 7.68 0.12 -19.47
N VAL A 276 8.12 1.08 -18.65
CA VAL A 276 8.07 1.02 -17.18
C VAL A 276 7.04 2.02 -16.67
N LEU A 277 6.08 1.54 -15.90
CA LEU A 277 5.03 2.39 -15.32
C LEU A 277 5.50 3.05 -14.03
N ILE A 278 5.45 4.38 -13.99
CA ILE A 278 5.84 5.20 -12.84
C ILE A 278 4.66 6.04 -12.32
N PRO A 279 4.60 6.36 -11.03
CA PRO A 279 3.60 7.26 -10.47
C PRO A 279 3.64 8.66 -11.10
N ARG A 280 2.46 9.27 -11.29
CA ARG A 280 2.27 10.63 -11.83
C ARG A 280 1.24 11.43 -11.01
N LEU A 281 1.67 11.95 -9.87
CA LEU A 281 0.78 12.61 -8.90
C LEU A 281 0.39 14.04 -9.29
N ARG A 282 1.23 14.74 -10.07
CA ARG A 282 0.97 16.14 -10.49
C ARG A 282 0.04 16.29 -11.70
N GLY A 283 -0.67 15.21 -12.07
CA GLY A 283 -1.55 15.20 -13.23
C GLY A 283 -0.81 15.45 -14.55
N MET A 284 -1.57 15.56 -15.64
CA MET A 284 -1.02 15.95 -16.93
C MET A 284 -0.71 17.43 -16.86
N MET A 285 0.52 17.85 -17.15
CA MET A 285 0.73 19.24 -17.55
C MET A 285 -0.14 19.46 -18.77
N ASN A 286 -1.25 20.18 -18.60
CA ASN A 286 -2.00 20.73 -19.70
C ASN A 286 -1.04 21.72 -20.37
N TYR A 287 -0.29 21.26 -21.36
CA TYR A 287 0.25 22.14 -22.39
C TYR A 287 -0.94 22.69 -23.19
N ARG A 288 -1.79 23.50 -22.54
CA ARG A 288 -2.37 24.63 -23.23
C ARG A 288 -1.16 25.48 -23.56
N MET A 289 -0.63 25.31 -24.78
CA MET A 289 0.04 26.41 -25.45
C MET A 289 -0.96 27.56 -25.42
N GLY A 290 -0.87 28.40 -24.38
CA GLY A 290 -1.24 29.78 -24.53
C GLY A 290 -0.38 30.25 -25.69
N SER A 291 -1.02 30.51 -26.82
CA SER A 291 -0.50 31.31 -27.91
C SER A 291 -0.22 32.72 -27.40
N THR A 292 0.73 32.84 -26.49
CA THR A 292 1.36 34.09 -26.15
C THR A 292 2.40 34.26 -27.24
N GLN A 293 2.05 35.03 -28.25
CA GLN A 293 3.02 35.58 -29.18
C GLN A 293 4.12 36.23 -28.33
N PHE A 294 5.29 35.58 -28.24
CA PHE A 294 6.48 36.21 -27.72
C PHE A 294 6.81 37.36 -28.67
N SER A 295 6.41 38.57 -28.27
CA SER A 295 6.87 39.81 -28.88
C SER A 295 8.36 39.90 -28.58
N ASN A 296 9.15 40.02 -29.64
CA ASN A 296 10.58 39.86 -29.65
C ASN A 296 11.33 41.09 -29.09
N ASN A 297 11.00 41.55 -27.87
CA ASN A 297 11.55 42.81 -27.34
C ASN A 297 12.08 42.81 -25.89
N ASP A 298 11.93 41.77 -25.09
CA ASP A 298 12.36 41.81 -23.68
C ASP A 298 13.56 40.90 -23.37
N PHE A 299 14.62 41.00 -24.19
CA PHE A 299 15.94 40.45 -23.85
C PHE A 299 17.04 41.50 -23.96
N ARG A 300 16.98 42.53 -23.11
CA ARG A 300 18.17 43.28 -22.69
C ARG A 300 18.05 43.65 -21.22
N THR A 301 19.16 43.48 -20.50
CA THR A 301 19.38 43.70 -19.05
C THR A 301 18.70 42.66 -18.16
N SER A 302 19.40 41.69 -17.58
CA SER A 302 20.50 41.92 -16.63
C SER A 302 21.54 40.79 -16.64
N PHE A 303 22.79 41.19 -16.79
CA PHE A 303 24.00 40.37 -16.60
C PHE A 303 24.22 40.06 -15.11
N GLY A 304 24.65 38.84 -14.82
CA GLY A 304 25.19 38.42 -13.53
C GLY A 304 26.10 37.22 -13.72
N ILE A 305 27.21 37.40 -14.44
CA ILE A 305 28.26 36.40 -14.65
C ILE A 305 29.05 36.25 -13.34
N ILE A 306 29.01 35.07 -12.73
CA ILE A 306 29.97 34.64 -11.71
C ILE A 306 31.18 34.04 -12.45
N LYS A 307 32.34 34.69 -12.39
CA LYS A 307 33.63 34.11 -12.82
C LYS A 307 34.35 33.51 -11.61
N TYR A 308 34.74 32.25 -11.73
CA TYR A 308 35.76 31.62 -10.89
C TYR A 308 37.16 31.99 -11.40
N ARG A 309 37.93 32.71 -10.58
CA ARG A 309 39.36 32.48 -10.31
C ARG A 309 39.82 33.35 -9.14
#